data_AF-A0A957N6A9-F1
#
_entry.id   AF-A0A957N6A9-F1
#
_cell.length_a   1.000
_cell.length_b   1.000
_cell.length_c   1.000
_cell.angle_alpha   90.00
_cell.angle_beta   90.00
_cell.angle_gamma   90.00
#
_symmetry.space_group_name_H-M   'P 1'
#
loop_
_entity.id
_entity.type
_entity.pdbx_description
1 polymer ?
#
loop_
_entity_poly.entity_id
_entity_poly.type
_entity_poly.pdbx_seq_one_letter_code
_entity_poly.pdbx_strand_id
1 'polypeptide(L)'
;MTEQTLTALEGRTDVLRESQRRLAQLAAENARLRAEGRALRRRLGPPKHWRMVDRTLTDAKLIMHHRNAGLEPSRRVLEAMGLMTQRRYGWAMAFLRLARLEDFTPATLEDLDRAVKRLETTAERLRGDDDLTALRVRAHAGIRLKR
;
A
#
# COMPACT_ATOMS: atom_id res chain seq x y z
N MET A 1 7.12 51.27 -38.11
CA MET A 1 6.76 50.66 -36.81
C MET A 1 6.42 51.80 -35.87
N THR A 2 5.19 51.86 -35.38
CA THR A 2 4.69 52.97 -34.55
C THR A 2 5.13 52.78 -33.09
N GLU A 3 5.51 53.86 -32.39
CA GLU A 3 5.94 53.82 -30.98
C GLU A 3 4.98 53.00 -30.09
N GLN A 4 3.67 53.10 -30.34
CA GLN A 4 2.64 52.31 -29.65
C GLN A 4 2.83 50.79 -29.75
N THR A 5 3.35 50.28 -30.88
CA THR A 5 3.64 48.84 -31.03
C THR A 5 4.87 48.41 -30.25
N LEU A 6 5.86 49.29 -30.09
CA LEU A 6 7.06 49.06 -29.29
C LEU A 6 6.73 49.02 -27.80
N THR A 7 5.94 49.99 -27.29
CA THR A 7 5.50 50.03 -25.89
C THR A 7 4.63 48.82 -25.53
N ALA A 8 3.76 48.37 -26.44
CA ALA A 8 2.95 47.17 -26.22
C ALA A 8 3.78 45.86 -26.22
N LEU A 9 4.85 45.81 -27.01
CA LEU A 9 5.80 44.69 -27.01
C LEU A 9 6.62 44.66 -25.72
N GLU A 10 7.11 45.82 -25.25
CA GLU A 10 7.84 45.95 -23.99
C GLU A 10 6.98 45.48 -22.80
N GLY A 11 5.74 45.96 -22.70
CA GLY A 11 4.81 45.52 -21.65
C GLY A 11 4.53 44.01 -21.69
N ARG A 12 4.44 43.40 -22.88
CA ARG A 12 4.32 41.94 -23.04
C ARG A 12 5.58 41.20 -22.56
N THR A 13 6.76 41.73 -22.86
CA THR A 13 8.02 41.11 -22.41
C THR A 13 8.17 41.18 -20.90
N ASP A 14 7.70 42.24 -20.26
CA ASP A 14 7.78 42.39 -18.80
C ASP A 14 6.79 41.46 -18.08
N VAL A 15 5.56 41.33 -18.60
CA VAL A 15 4.59 40.33 -18.10
C VAL A 15 5.13 38.91 -18.24
N LEU A 16 5.81 38.60 -19.34
CA LEU A 16 6.42 37.29 -19.57
C LEU A 16 7.56 37.02 -18.57
N ARG A 17 8.43 38.01 -18.33
CA ARG A 17 9.52 37.91 -17.35
C ARG A 17 8.99 37.73 -15.93
N GLU A 18 7.97 38.49 -15.55
CA GLU A 18 7.33 38.40 -14.24
C GLU A 18 6.67 37.02 -14.04
N SER A 19 5.99 36.52 -15.07
CA SER A 19 5.39 35.19 -15.05
C SER A 19 6.45 34.09 -14.92
N GLN A 20 7.58 34.21 -15.62
CA GLN A 20 8.70 33.27 -15.52
C GLN A 20 9.35 33.27 -14.13
N ARG A 21 9.54 34.46 -13.52
CA ARG A 21 10.03 34.58 -12.14
C ARG A 21 9.09 33.92 -11.16
N ARG A 22 7.78 34.16 -11.30
CA ARG A 22 6.77 33.57 -10.42
C ARG A 22 6.68 32.05 -10.58
N LEU A 23 6.80 31.54 -11.80
CA LEU A 23 6.90 30.10 -12.06
C LEU A 23 8.14 29.48 -11.42
N ALA A 24 9.30 30.13 -11.52
CA ALA A 24 10.52 29.66 -10.89
C ALA A 24 10.41 29.62 -9.36
N GLN A 25 9.82 30.66 -8.75
CA GLN A 25 9.55 30.70 -7.31
C GLN A 25 8.60 29.58 -6.88
N LEU A 26 7.48 29.40 -7.58
CA LEU A 26 6.52 28.34 -7.28
C LEU A 26 7.12 26.95 -7.47
N ALA A 27 7.98 26.74 -8.47
CA ALA A 27 8.68 25.47 -8.66
C ALA A 27 9.64 25.17 -7.51
N ALA A 28 10.38 26.18 -7.04
CA ALA A 28 11.28 26.06 -5.89
C ALA A 28 10.51 25.76 -4.59
N GLU A 29 9.40 26.47 -4.37
CA GLU A 29 8.52 26.24 -3.21
C GLU A 29 7.89 24.84 -3.25
N ASN A 30 7.42 24.39 -4.41
CA ASN A 30 6.87 23.04 -4.56
C ASN A 30 7.93 21.96 -4.30
N ALA A 31 9.16 22.18 -4.78
CA ALA A 31 10.28 21.28 -4.51
C ALA A 31 10.60 21.21 -3.01
N ARG A 32 10.60 22.36 -2.32
CA ARG A 32 10.78 22.47 -0.87
C ARG A 32 9.67 21.74 -0.11
N LEU A 33 8.41 22.04 -0.40
CA LEU A 33 7.25 21.40 0.23
C LEU A 33 7.25 19.88 0.02
N ARG A 34 7.64 19.40 -1.16
CA ARG A 34 7.80 17.97 -1.42
C ARG A 34 8.94 17.35 -0.59
N ALA A 35 10.04 18.06 -0.39
CA ALA A 35 11.15 17.60 0.45
C ALA A 35 10.74 17.54 1.92
N GLU A 36 10.07 18.57 2.42
CA GLU A 36 9.51 18.63 3.77
C GLU A 36 8.47 17.53 3.98
N GLY A 37 7.56 17.33 3.03
CA GLY A 37 6.59 16.24 3.07
C GLY A 37 7.24 14.85 3.09
N ARG A 38 8.34 14.64 2.34
CA ARG A 38 9.13 13.39 2.43
C ARG A 38 9.84 13.23 3.77
N ALA A 39 10.30 14.31 4.39
CA ALA A 39 10.95 14.28 5.69
C ALA A 39 9.94 14.02 6.81
N LEU A 40 8.77 14.67 6.77
CA LEU A 40 7.64 14.44 7.66
C LEU A 40 7.14 13.00 7.56
N ARG A 41 6.93 12.46 6.36
CA ARG A 41 6.58 11.03 6.18
C ARG A 41 7.66 10.07 6.67
N ARG A 42 8.92 10.49 6.77
CA ARG A 42 9.99 9.68 7.36
C ARG A 42 9.97 9.75 8.89
N ARG A 43 9.62 10.92 9.47
CA ARG A 43 9.57 11.16 10.92
C ARG A 43 8.27 10.67 11.58
N LEU A 44 7.14 10.90 10.91
CA LEU A 44 5.79 10.68 11.43
C LEU A 44 5.04 9.58 10.66
N GLY A 45 5.58 9.14 9.53
CA GLY A 45 4.91 8.09 8.76
C GLY A 45 4.96 6.77 9.50
N PRO A 46 3.93 5.92 9.30
CA PRO A 46 3.91 4.60 9.90
C PRO A 46 5.20 3.85 9.54
N PRO A 47 5.82 3.13 10.49
CA PRO A 47 7.02 2.37 10.26
C PRO A 47 6.93 1.52 8.98
N LYS A 48 8.07 1.30 8.30
CA LYS A 48 8.10 0.50 7.06
C LYS A 48 7.42 -0.87 7.22
N HIS A 49 7.46 -1.44 8.44
CA HIS A 49 6.83 -2.71 8.75
C HIS A 49 5.30 -2.66 8.66
N TRP A 50 4.64 -1.53 8.95
CA TRP A 50 3.17 -1.39 8.85
C TRP A 50 2.68 -1.59 7.43
N ARG A 51 3.39 -1.04 6.43
CA ARG A 51 3.02 -1.24 5.02
C ARG A 51 3.05 -2.70 4.61
N MET A 52 3.96 -3.48 5.19
CA MET A 52 4.00 -4.92 4.94
C MET A 52 2.84 -5.64 5.63
N VAL A 53 2.51 -5.25 6.86
CA VAL A 53 1.32 -5.75 7.58
C VAL A 53 0.06 -5.46 6.78
N ASP A 54 -0.12 -4.22 6.32
CA ASP A 54 -1.30 -3.79 5.54
C ASP A 54 -1.44 -4.58 4.24
N ARG A 55 -0.35 -4.72 3.49
CA ARG A 55 -0.36 -5.52 2.25
C ARG A 55 -0.70 -6.98 2.54
N THR A 56 -0.14 -7.54 3.61
CA THR A 56 -0.38 -8.94 3.98
C THR A 56 -1.82 -9.15 4.46
N LEU A 57 -2.38 -8.19 5.19
CA LEU A 57 -3.78 -8.17 5.59
C LEU A 57 -4.70 -8.18 4.36
N THR A 58 -4.44 -7.32 3.37
CA THR A 58 -5.20 -7.31 2.11
C THR A 58 -5.15 -8.67 1.42
N ASP A 59 -3.98 -9.30 1.33
CA ASP A 59 -3.81 -10.60 0.69
C ASP A 59 -4.55 -11.72 1.47
N ALA A 60 -4.52 -11.67 2.81
CA ALA A 60 -5.24 -12.61 3.66
C ALA A 60 -6.77 -12.47 3.53
N LYS A 61 -7.28 -11.23 3.48
CA LYS A 61 -8.70 -10.97 3.22
C LYS A 61 -9.13 -11.52 1.87
N LEU A 62 -8.34 -11.30 0.82
CA LEU A 62 -8.62 -11.83 -0.52
C LEU A 62 -8.76 -13.37 -0.50
N ILE A 63 -7.88 -14.07 0.23
CA ILE A 63 -7.99 -15.53 0.40
C ILE A 63 -9.31 -15.90 1.10
N MET A 64 -9.70 -15.19 2.18
CA MET A 64 -10.97 -15.45 2.86
C MET A 64 -12.19 -15.24 1.96
N HIS A 65 -12.17 -14.18 1.14
CA HIS A 65 -13.24 -13.93 0.16
C HIS A 65 -13.34 -15.05 -0.87
N HIS A 66 -12.22 -15.55 -1.38
CA HIS A 66 -12.23 -16.70 -2.28
C HIS A 66 -12.82 -17.95 -1.62
N ARG A 67 -12.45 -18.24 -0.37
CA ARG A 67 -13.02 -19.39 0.37
C ARG A 67 -14.51 -19.26 0.57
N ASN A 68 -14.99 -18.07 0.95
CA ASN A 68 -16.42 -17.83 1.13
C ASN A 68 -17.20 -17.95 -0.19
N ALA A 69 -16.58 -17.59 -1.32
CA ALA A 69 -17.13 -17.82 -2.65
C ALA A 69 -17.08 -19.30 -3.12
N GLY A 70 -16.62 -20.23 -2.27
CA GLY A 70 -16.45 -21.64 -2.63
C GLY A 70 -15.31 -21.91 -3.61
N LEU A 71 -14.42 -20.94 -3.83
CA LEU A 71 -13.27 -21.07 -4.71
C LEU A 71 -12.05 -21.56 -3.92
N GLU A 72 -11.31 -22.51 -4.48
CA GLU A 72 -10.07 -23.02 -3.89
C GLU A 72 -8.94 -21.98 -4.05
N PRO A 73 -8.48 -21.32 -2.96
CA PRO A 73 -7.47 -20.28 -3.04
C PRO A 73 -6.06 -20.91 -3.02
N SER A 74 -5.79 -21.82 -3.95
CA SER A 74 -4.45 -22.41 -4.06
C SER A 74 -3.46 -21.40 -4.61
N ARG A 75 -2.18 -21.55 -4.22
CA ARG A 75 -1.08 -20.72 -4.73
C ARG A 75 -1.10 -20.61 -6.25
N ARG A 76 -1.23 -21.75 -6.94
CA ARG A 76 -1.19 -21.84 -8.40
C ARG A 76 -2.37 -21.11 -9.05
N VAL A 77 -3.56 -21.22 -8.46
CA VAL A 77 -4.78 -20.58 -8.98
C VAL A 77 -4.67 -19.06 -8.86
N LEU A 78 -4.29 -18.55 -7.69
CA LEU A 78 -4.22 -17.10 -7.46
C LEU A 78 -3.09 -16.43 -8.24
N GLU A 79 -2.00 -17.16 -8.51
CA GLU A 79 -0.92 -16.73 -9.39
C GLU A 79 -1.35 -16.73 -10.86
N ALA A 80 -2.04 -17.77 -11.32
CA ALA A 80 -2.58 -17.84 -12.68
C ALA A 80 -3.61 -16.74 -12.98
N MET A 81 -4.40 -16.34 -11.97
CA MET A 81 -5.35 -15.21 -12.07
C MET A 81 -4.68 -13.83 -11.97
N GLY A 82 -3.36 -13.77 -11.74
CA GLY A 82 -2.63 -12.51 -11.58
C GLY A 82 -2.93 -11.76 -10.27
N LEU A 83 -3.64 -12.40 -9.33
CA LEU A 83 -4.08 -11.78 -8.08
C LEU A 83 -2.95 -11.65 -7.06
N MET A 84 -2.08 -12.66 -6.99
CA MET A 84 -0.90 -12.62 -6.11
C MET A 84 0.25 -13.50 -6.59
N THR A 85 1.47 -13.02 -6.35
CA THR A 85 2.70 -13.80 -6.54
C THR A 85 2.86 -14.87 -5.46
N GLN A 86 3.67 -15.92 -5.71
CA GLN A 86 4.07 -16.91 -4.70
C GLN A 86 4.55 -16.31 -3.37
N ARG A 87 5.37 -15.24 -3.40
CA ARG A 87 5.87 -14.60 -2.18
C ARG A 87 4.71 -14.03 -1.34
N ARG A 88 3.82 -13.26 -1.97
CA ARG A 88 2.63 -12.68 -1.33
C ARG A 88 1.72 -13.75 -0.73
N TYR A 89 1.52 -14.86 -1.45
CA TYR A 89 0.78 -16.01 -0.93
C TYR A 89 1.38 -16.56 0.37
N GLY A 90 2.70 -16.75 0.42
CA GLY A 90 3.38 -17.23 1.63
C GLY A 90 3.18 -16.30 2.84
N TRP A 91 3.23 -14.98 2.64
CA TRP A 91 2.93 -13.99 3.67
C TRP A 91 1.47 -14.04 4.12
N ALA A 92 0.53 -14.10 3.18
CA ALA A 92 -0.89 -14.20 3.48
C ALA A 92 -1.21 -15.44 4.31
N MET A 93 -0.68 -16.61 3.93
CA MET A 93 -0.87 -17.86 4.68
C MET A 93 -0.24 -17.80 6.08
N ALA A 94 0.93 -17.18 6.23
CA ALA A 94 1.53 -16.95 7.55
C ALA A 94 0.67 -16.06 8.44
N PHE A 95 0.04 -15.05 7.85
CA PHE A 95 -0.87 -14.15 8.54
C PHE A 95 -2.17 -14.84 8.93
N LEU A 96 -2.74 -15.68 8.05
CA LEU A 96 -3.87 -16.54 8.36
C LEU A 96 -3.55 -17.50 9.51
N ARG A 97 -2.35 -18.12 9.53
CA ARG A 97 -1.87 -18.94 10.66
C ARG A 97 -1.78 -18.16 11.95
N LEU A 98 -1.28 -16.93 11.89
CA LEU A 98 -1.19 -16.05 13.05
C LEU A 98 -2.58 -15.72 13.61
N ALA A 99 -3.52 -15.42 12.73
CA ALA A 99 -4.93 -15.21 13.07
C ALA A 99 -5.68 -16.51 13.41
N ARG A 100 -5.07 -17.69 13.28
CA ARG A 100 -5.70 -19.02 13.42
C ARG A 100 -6.90 -19.24 12.50
N LEU A 101 -6.73 -18.87 11.22
CA LEU A 101 -7.72 -18.97 10.15
C LEU A 101 -7.19 -19.77 8.95
N GLU A 102 -6.07 -20.50 9.09
CA GLU A 102 -5.48 -21.26 7.97
C GLU A 102 -6.46 -22.27 7.38
N ASP A 103 -7.16 -23.02 8.20
CA ASP A 103 -8.12 -24.06 7.76
C ASP A 103 -9.58 -23.59 7.86
N PHE A 104 -9.80 -22.31 8.17
CA PHE A 104 -11.14 -21.75 8.28
C PHE A 104 -11.71 -21.42 6.89
N THR A 105 -12.93 -21.92 6.64
CA THR A 105 -13.71 -21.65 5.43
C THR A 105 -15.03 -21.00 5.85
N PRO A 106 -15.24 -19.69 5.59
CA PRO A 106 -16.46 -19.01 6.00
C PRO A 106 -17.67 -19.50 5.18
N ALA A 107 -18.69 -20.04 5.85
CA ALA A 107 -19.88 -20.56 5.17
C ALA A 107 -20.93 -19.47 4.91
N THR A 108 -20.98 -18.44 5.77
CA THR A 108 -21.89 -17.30 5.62
C THR A 108 -21.14 -15.97 5.54
N LEU A 109 -21.87 -14.89 5.21
CA LEU A 109 -21.31 -13.53 5.23
C LEU A 109 -20.92 -13.11 6.66
N GLU A 110 -21.68 -13.53 7.67
CA GLU A 110 -21.38 -13.26 9.08
C GLU A 110 -20.08 -13.96 9.53
N ASP A 111 -19.84 -15.19 9.06
CA ASP A 111 -18.59 -15.91 9.29
C ASP A 111 -17.40 -15.19 8.65
N LEU A 112 -17.59 -14.71 7.43
CA LEU A 112 -16.58 -13.95 6.70
C LEU A 112 -16.26 -12.64 7.43
N ASP A 113 -17.27 -11.89 7.87
CA ASP A 113 -17.09 -10.65 8.64
C ASP A 113 -16.35 -10.90 9.95
N ARG A 114 -16.66 -12.00 10.65
CA ARG A 114 -15.95 -12.40 11.87
C ARG A 114 -14.48 -12.72 11.59
N ALA A 115 -14.19 -13.41 10.48
CA ALA A 115 -12.82 -13.70 10.07
C ALA A 115 -12.06 -12.42 9.69
N VAL A 116 -12.68 -11.51 8.95
CA VAL A 116 -12.10 -10.21 8.57
C VAL A 116 -11.76 -9.37 9.80
N LYS A 117 -12.70 -9.24 10.75
CA LYS A 117 -12.44 -8.53 12.03
C LYS A 117 -11.27 -9.12 12.79
N ARG A 118 -11.17 -10.46 12.83
CA ARG A 118 -10.04 -11.14 13.49
C ARG A 118 -8.71 -10.87 12.80
N LEU A 119 -8.70 -10.78 11.47
CA LEU A 119 -7.51 -10.40 10.70
C LEU A 119 -7.09 -8.95 11.00
N GLU A 120 -8.05 -8.04 11.11
CA GLU A 120 -7.81 -6.63 11.44
C GLU A 120 -7.25 -6.47 12.87
N THR A 121 -7.84 -7.11 13.87
CA THR A 121 -7.29 -7.13 15.24
C THR A 121 -5.88 -7.71 15.28
N THR A 122 -5.60 -8.74 14.47
CA THR A 122 -4.25 -9.32 14.37
C THR A 122 -3.26 -8.33 13.72
N ALA A 123 -3.71 -7.58 12.71
CA ALA A 123 -2.90 -6.53 12.08
C ALA A 123 -2.58 -5.39 13.04
N GLU A 124 -3.57 -4.93 13.81
CA GLU A 124 -3.38 -3.87 14.81
C GLU A 124 -2.36 -4.27 15.87
N ARG A 125 -2.44 -5.50 16.36
CA ARG A 125 -1.43 -6.05 17.28
C ARG A 125 -0.03 -6.06 16.68
N LEU A 126 0.11 -6.53 15.44
CA LEU A 126 1.39 -6.55 14.72
C LEU A 126 1.93 -5.17 14.35
N ARG A 127 1.10 -4.13 14.32
CA ARG A 127 1.54 -2.74 14.16
C ARG A 127 2.04 -2.15 15.48
N GLY A 128 1.49 -2.61 16.61
CA GLY A 128 1.92 -2.22 17.96
C GLY A 128 3.20 -2.93 18.40
N ASP A 129 3.41 -4.17 17.97
CA ASP A 129 4.67 -4.89 18.16
C ASP A 129 5.70 -4.45 17.10
N ASP A 130 6.83 -3.88 17.54
CA ASP A 130 7.95 -3.49 16.66
C ASP A 130 8.68 -4.71 16.03
N ASP A 131 8.20 -5.93 16.32
CA ASP A 131 8.80 -7.19 15.88
C ASP A 131 7.88 -8.04 14.98
N LEU A 132 8.26 -8.14 13.71
CA LEU A 132 7.61 -9.00 12.72
C LEU A 132 8.17 -10.42 12.69
N THR A 133 9.05 -10.80 13.61
CA THR A 133 9.73 -12.10 13.59
C THR A 133 8.71 -13.24 13.54
N ALA A 134 7.62 -13.15 14.29
CA ALA A 134 6.53 -14.12 14.24
C ALA A 134 5.93 -14.29 12.84
N LEU A 135 5.75 -13.20 12.09
CA LEU A 135 5.22 -13.24 10.73
C LEU A 135 6.28 -13.74 9.72
N ARG A 136 7.53 -13.30 9.87
CA ARG A 136 8.67 -13.72 9.04
C ARG A 136 8.93 -15.22 9.11
N VAL A 137 9.00 -15.76 10.33
CA VAL A 137 9.24 -17.20 10.57
C VAL A 137 8.14 -18.04 9.92
N ARG A 138 6.88 -17.61 10.06
CA ARG A 138 5.73 -18.32 9.49
C ARG A 138 5.61 -18.17 7.97
N ALA A 139 6.07 -17.05 7.39
CA ALA A 139 6.08 -16.82 5.95
C ALA A 139 7.06 -17.76 5.23
N HIS A 140 8.24 -17.99 5.82
CA HIS A 140 9.20 -18.97 5.30
C HIS A 140 8.67 -20.41 5.37
N ALA A 141 7.91 -20.76 6.42
CA ALA A 141 7.24 -22.06 6.50
C ALA A 141 6.11 -22.22 5.47
N GLY A 142 5.34 -21.15 5.21
CA GLY A 142 4.27 -21.15 4.21
C GLY A 142 4.71 -21.30 2.76
N ILE A 143 5.96 -20.92 2.44
CA ILE A 143 6.55 -21.12 1.10
C ILE A 143 6.92 -22.61 0.88
N ARG A 144 7.18 -23.37 1.96
CA ARG A 144 7.58 -24.78 1.91
C ARG A 144 6.42 -25.77 1.96
N LEU A 145 5.26 -25.35 2.49
CA LEU A 145 4.08 -26.20 2.63
C LEU A 145 3.26 -26.18 1.32
N LYS A 146 3.10 -27.35 0.69
CA LYS A 146 2.41 -27.64 -0.58
C LYS A 146 3.31 -27.53 -1.84
N ARG A 147 4.15 -28.55 -2.00
CA ARG A 147 4.35 -29.22 -3.30
C ARG A 147 3.11 -30.05 -3.62
#